data_AF-A0A8I1JH55-F1
#
_entry.id   AF-A0A8I1JH55-F1
#
_cell.length_a   1.000
_cell.length_b   1.000
_cell.length_c   1.000
_cell.angle_alpha   90.00
_cell.angle_beta   90.00
_cell.angle_gamma   90.00
#
_symmetry.space_group_name_H-M   'P 1'
#
loop_
_entity.id
_entity.type
_entity.pdbx_description
1 polymer ?
#
loop_
_entity_poly.entity_id
_entity_poly.type
_entity_poly.pdbx_seq_one_letter_code
_entity_poly.pdbx_strand_id
1 'polypeptide(L)'
;MNNRFARTLGWLAVPCLVAAGALAWYVTRQPVTAFEQAPAAEFDPALVSRGEYVARLSDCVACHSLPGKAPFAGGLEMATPLGNIHATNVTPDPTHGIGRYSLADFDRAVRHGVAPGGRRLYPAMPYPSYAKLSDDDVRSLYAFFMKGVQPANQANLPSDIPWPLNMRWPIALWNGLFAPNTPYAAKPAQDALWNRGAYIVQGPGHCGSCHTPRGLAFNEKALDEAGKPFLAGALLDGWYAPSLRQDPNTGLGRWNEAQIVQFLKTGRNQHAVVYGSMTEAFNNSTQFMSDDDLAAIARYLKSLPGDPQRDGAPWAYQAVAANARPDAPGAHTYATRCASCHGLDGKGQPDWMPPLAGATSALATETASAINITLNGAQRVVAAGVPDAYRMPAFREQLSDQDIAEVLTYVRSTWGNHGSAVEAKDVGKLREHTDPASSTPIILQMR
;
A
#
# COMPACT_ATOMS: atom_id res chain seq x y z
N MET A 1 -13.81 -26.39 54.26
CA MET A 1 -14.02 -25.66 52.98
C MET A 1 -15.46 -25.81 52.56
N ASN A 2 -16.18 -24.69 52.39
CA ASN A 2 -17.65 -24.66 52.25
C ASN A 2 -18.15 -25.33 50.96
N ASN A 3 -19.10 -26.26 51.09
CA ASN A 3 -19.78 -26.98 50.00
C ASN A 3 -20.45 -26.05 48.96
N ARG A 4 -20.73 -24.80 49.34
CA ARG A 4 -21.24 -23.76 48.42
C ARG A 4 -20.18 -23.28 47.43
N PHE A 5 -18.92 -23.17 47.86
CA PHE A 5 -17.80 -22.72 47.02
C PHE A 5 -17.43 -23.79 45.98
N ALA A 6 -17.44 -25.07 46.37
CA ALA A 6 -17.22 -26.19 45.44
C ALA A 6 -18.34 -26.32 44.40
N ARG A 7 -19.60 -26.08 44.80
CA ARG A 7 -20.74 -26.03 43.86
C ARG A 7 -20.62 -24.85 42.89
N THR A 8 -20.35 -23.62 43.35
CA THR A 8 -20.15 -22.48 42.44
C THR A 8 -18.94 -22.64 41.52
N LEU A 9 -17.85 -23.27 41.99
CA LEU A 9 -16.70 -23.58 41.15
C LEU A 9 -17.06 -24.60 40.05
N GLY A 10 -17.85 -25.63 40.39
CA GLY A 10 -18.35 -26.61 39.41
C GLY A 10 -19.31 -26.00 38.38
N TRP A 11 -20.18 -25.07 38.80
CA TRP A 11 -21.10 -24.35 37.91
C TRP A 11 -20.39 -23.37 36.97
N LEU A 12 -19.21 -22.84 37.33
CA LEU A 12 -18.39 -21.97 36.47
C LEU A 12 -17.39 -22.76 35.61
N ALA A 13 -16.98 -23.96 36.02
CA ALA A 13 -16.05 -24.78 35.27
C ALA A 13 -16.61 -25.23 33.91
N VAL A 14 -17.88 -25.66 33.87
CA VAL A 14 -18.55 -26.09 32.62
C VAL A 14 -18.60 -24.97 31.57
N PRO A 15 -19.13 -23.76 31.85
CA PRO A 15 -19.15 -22.68 30.87
C PRO A 15 -17.74 -22.22 30.46
N CYS A 16 -16.76 -22.23 31.37
CA CYS A 16 -15.36 -21.94 31.01
C CYS A 16 -14.77 -22.99 30.05
N LEU A 17 -15.03 -24.28 30.27
CA LEU A 17 -14.59 -25.35 29.37
C LEU A 17 -15.28 -25.27 28.01
N VAL A 18 -16.58 -24.97 27.98
CA VAL A 18 -17.31 -24.76 26.72
C VAL A 18 -16.76 -23.55 25.97
N ALA A 19 -16.50 -22.43 26.66
CA ALA A 19 -15.91 -21.24 26.05
C ALA A 19 -14.50 -21.52 25.53
N ALA A 20 -13.67 -22.24 26.28
CA ALA A 20 -12.34 -22.66 25.83
C ALA A 20 -12.40 -23.59 24.62
N GLY A 21 -13.32 -24.55 24.61
CA GLY A 21 -13.56 -25.45 23.48
C GLY A 21 -14.04 -24.70 22.22
N ALA A 22 -14.98 -23.76 22.38
CA ALA A 22 -15.46 -22.91 21.29
C ALA A 22 -14.37 -21.99 20.74
N LEU A 23 -13.54 -21.40 21.62
CA LEU A 23 -12.40 -20.59 21.23
C LEU A 23 -11.36 -21.45 20.48
N ALA A 24 -11.00 -22.61 21.03
CA ALA A 24 -10.07 -23.54 20.39
C ALA A 24 -10.55 -23.97 19.00
N TRP A 25 -11.83 -24.33 18.87
CA TRP A 25 -12.46 -24.61 17.58
C TRP A 25 -12.38 -23.40 16.65
N TYR A 26 -12.75 -22.20 17.11
CA TYR A 26 -12.77 -21.00 16.28
C TYR A 26 -11.38 -20.60 15.77
N VAL A 27 -10.34 -20.69 16.61
CA VAL A 27 -8.99 -20.28 16.22
C VAL A 27 -8.33 -21.30 15.29
N THR A 28 -8.67 -22.59 15.43
CA THR A 28 -8.12 -23.68 14.61
C THR A 28 -8.94 -24.00 13.36
N ARG A 29 -10.22 -23.58 13.27
CA ARG A 29 -11.05 -23.88 12.10
C ARG A 29 -10.51 -23.22 10.83
N GLN A 30 -10.57 -23.96 9.74
CA GLN A 30 -10.37 -23.42 8.41
C GLN A 30 -11.68 -22.78 7.91
N PRO A 31 -11.64 -21.58 7.31
CA PRO A 31 -12.79 -20.97 6.67
C PRO A 31 -13.33 -21.85 5.55
N VAL A 32 -14.66 -21.87 5.39
CA VAL A 32 -15.33 -22.54 4.28
C VAL A 32 -15.00 -21.77 2.99
N THR A 33 -14.78 -22.51 1.90
CA THR A 33 -14.49 -21.97 0.58
C THR A 33 -15.39 -22.65 -0.47
N ALA A 34 -15.69 -21.92 -1.54
CA ALA A 34 -16.40 -22.45 -2.71
C ALA A 34 -15.61 -23.55 -3.45
N PHE A 35 -14.31 -23.70 -3.16
CA PHE A 35 -13.42 -24.61 -3.88
C PHE A 35 -13.17 -25.95 -3.16
N GLU A 36 -13.86 -26.25 -2.06
CA GLU A 36 -13.62 -27.47 -1.26
C GLU A 36 -13.79 -28.76 -2.07
N GLN A 37 -14.70 -28.74 -3.05
CA GLN A 37 -14.97 -29.85 -3.98
C GLN A 37 -14.64 -29.48 -5.43
N ALA A 38 -13.83 -28.43 -5.64
CA ALA A 38 -13.46 -28.05 -7.00
C ALA A 38 -12.68 -29.20 -7.64
N PRO A 39 -12.98 -29.57 -8.90
CA PRO A 39 -12.16 -30.51 -9.64
C PRO A 39 -10.72 -29.98 -9.73
N ALA A 40 -9.77 -30.87 -9.98
CA ALA A 40 -8.38 -30.47 -10.21
C ALA A 40 -8.35 -29.33 -11.24
N ALA A 41 -7.69 -28.22 -10.90
CA ALA A 41 -7.72 -27.02 -11.72
C ALA A 41 -7.25 -27.34 -13.14
N GLU A 42 -8.09 -27.08 -14.13
CA GLU A 42 -7.67 -27.08 -15.53
C GLU A 42 -6.84 -25.82 -15.77
N PHE A 43 -5.62 -26.01 -16.28
CA PHE A 43 -4.67 -24.93 -16.50
C PHE A 43 -4.62 -24.54 -17.98
N ASP A 44 -5.73 -24.01 -18.49
CA ASP A 44 -5.79 -23.40 -19.82
C ASP A 44 -4.82 -22.20 -19.90
N PRO A 45 -3.99 -22.06 -20.95
CA PRO A 45 -3.22 -20.85 -21.23
C PRO A 45 -3.96 -19.53 -21.03
N ALA A 46 -5.26 -19.43 -21.38
CA ALA A 46 -6.04 -18.22 -21.18
C ALA A 46 -6.23 -17.89 -19.69
N LEU A 47 -6.44 -18.92 -18.85
CA LEU A 47 -6.56 -18.80 -17.41
C LEU A 47 -5.24 -18.38 -16.76
N VAL A 48 -4.11 -18.92 -17.24
CA VAL A 48 -2.76 -18.55 -16.79
C VAL A 48 -2.45 -17.09 -17.14
N SER A 49 -2.76 -16.64 -18.36
CA SER A 49 -2.55 -15.25 -18.80
C SER A 49 -3.44 -14.28 -18.01
N ARG A 50 -4.70 -14.63 -17.75
CA ARG A 50 -5.55 -13.85 -16.84
C ARG A 50 -4.95 -13.80 -15.43
N GLY A 51 -4.43 -14.91 -14.93
CA GLY A 51 -3.83 -14.99 -13.61
C GLY A 51 -2.60 -14.09 -13.46
N GLU A 52 -1.78 -14.02 -14.50
CA GLU A 52 -0.64 -13.10 -14.58
C GLU A 52 -1.10 -11.63 -14.53
N TYR A 53 -2.14 -11.30 -15.27
CA TYR A 53 -2.76 -9.96 -15.21
C TYR A 53 -3.30 -9.65 -13.81
N VAL A 54 -4.01 -10.58 -13.17
CA VAL A 54 -4.54 -10.38 -11.82
C VAL A 54 -3.40 -10.30 -10.78
N ALA A 55 -2.30 -11.03 -10.97
CA ALA A 55 -1.13 -10.96 -10.08
C ALA A 55 -0.43 -9.59 -10.17
N ARG A 56 -0.35 -9.01 -11.38
CA ARG A 56 0.06 -7.61 -11.60
C ARG A 56 -0.93 -6.65 -10.95
N LEU A 57 -2.22 -6.77 -11.24
CA LEU A 57 -3.30 -5.94 -10.68
C LEU A 57 -3.29 -5.94 -9.13
N SER A 58 -2.91 -7.07 -8.53
CA SER A 58 -2.85 -7.28 -7.07
C SER A 58 -1.45 -7.09 -6.47
N ASP A 59 -0.53 -6.48 -7.22
CA ASP A 59 0.83 -6.13 -6.80
C ASP A 59 1.61 -7.24 -6.08
N CYS A 60 1.40 -8.50 -6.51
CA CYS A 60 2.00 -9.66 -5.84
C CYS A 60 3.55 -9.62 -5.90
N VAL A 61 4.11 -9.00 -6.94
CA VAL A 61 5.55 -8.91 -7.17
C VAL A 61 6.24 -8.04 -6.14
N ALA A 62 5.65 -6.89 -5.77
CA ALA A 62 6.30 -5.92 -4.89
C ALA A 62 6.66 -6.52 -3.53
N CYS A 63 5.85 -7.46 -3.02
CA CYS A 63 6.14 -8.16 -1.77
C CYS A 63 6.85 -9.49 -1.95
N HIS A 64 6.48 -10.28 -2.97
CA HIS A 64 6.99 -11.64 -3.09
C HIS A 64 8.27 -11.77 -3.94
N SER A 65 8.87 -10.68 -4.40
CA SER A 65 10.11 -10.71 -5.18
C SER A 65 11.16 -9.77 -4.58
N LEU A 66 12.43 -10.08 -4.84
CA LEU A 66 13.57 -9.23 -4.47
C LEU A 66 14.52 -9.07 -5.67
N PRO A 67 15.25 -7.95 -5.78
CA PRO A 67 16.25 -7.77 -6.83
C PRO A 67 17.30 -8.89 -6.80
N GLY A 68 17.60 -9.47 -7.97
CA GLY A 68 18.59 -10.54 -8.11
C GLY A 68 18.19 -11.90 -7.51
N LYS A 69 16.95 -12.06 -7.04
CA LYS A 69 16.38 -13.34 -6.59
C LYS A 69 15.39 -13.89 -7.63
N ALA A 70 15.04 -15.17 -7.48
CA ALA A 70 14.00 -15.76 -8.31
C ALA A 70 12.66 -15.02 -8.09
N PRO A 71 11.89 -14.73 -9.16
CA PRO A 71 10.53 -14.20 -9.06
C PRO A 71 9.68 -14.94 -8.04
N PHE A 72 8.91 -14.21 -7.24
CA PHE A 72 7.93 -14.76 -6.28
C PHE A 72 8.52 -15.63 -5.16
N ALA A 73 9.85 -15.64 -4.99
CA ALA A 73 10.55 -16.43 -3.97
C ALA A 73 10.49 -15.84 -2.54
N GLY A 74 9.81 -14.70 -2.35
CA GLY A 74 9.66 -14.03 -1.07
C GLY A 74 10.91 -13.29 -0.60
N GLY A 75 10.91 -12.95 0.69
CA GLY A 75 12.05 -12.38 1.38
C GLY A 75 11.98 -10.88 1.65
N LEU A 76 10.99 -10.14 1.14
CA LEU A 76 10.81 -8.73 1.50
C LEU A 76 10.61 -8.61 3.01
N GLU A 77 11.49 -7.87 3.66
CA GLU A 77 11.39 -7.50 5.07
C GLU A 77 10.40 -6.35 5.22
N MET A 78 9.48 -6.49 6.18
CA MET A 78 8.56 -5.44 6.59
C MET A 78 8.75 -5.23 8.09
N ALA A 79 9.22 -4.02 8.43
CA ALA A 79 9.35 -3.62 9.82
C ALA A 79 7.97 -3.46 10.45
N THR A 80 7.78 -4.02 11.64
CA THR A 80 6.58 -3.78 12.46
C THR A 80 6.99 -3.40 13.87
N PRO A 81 6.13 -2.71 14.64
CA PRO A 81 6.41 -2.40 16.04
C PRO A 81 6.66 -3.63 16.93
N LEU A 82 6.27 -4.83 16.48
CA LEU A 82 6.42 -6.08 17.21
C LEU A 82 7.66 -6.88 16.78
N GLY A 83 8.39 -6.42 15.77
CA GLY A 83 9.49 -7.13 15.12
C GLY A 83 9.26 -7.31 13.62
N ASN A 84 10.29 -7.73 12.90
CA ASN A 84 10.24 -7.87 11.45
C ASN A 84 9.45 -9.09 11.02
N ILE A 85 8.75 -8.95 9.90
CA ILE A 85 8.08 -10.03 9.19
C ILE A 85 8.59 -10.08 7.76
N HIS A 86 8.59 -11.28 7.17
CA HIS A 86 9.11 -11.50 5.83
C HIS A 86 8.04 -12.07 4.92
N ALA A 87 7.97 -11.57 3.68
CA ALA A 87 7.11 -12.14 2.65
C ALA A 87 7.56 -13.57 2.31
N THR A 88 6.61 -14.46 2.04
CA THR A 88 6.89 -15.88 1.80
C THR A 88 7.15 -16.19 0.33
N ASN A 89 7.83 -17.30 0.05
CA ASN A 89 7.93 -17.91 -1.27
C ASN A 89 6.54 -18.43 -1.70
N VAL A 90 6.03 -17.89 -2.81
CA VAL A 90 4.75 -18.28 -3.43
C VAL A 90 4.93 -18.94 -4.79
N THR A 91 6.16 -19.37 -5.12
CA THR A 91 6.43 -20.21 -6.29
C THR A 91 5.81 -21.60 -6.13
N PRO A 92 5.63 -22.38 -7.21
CA PRO A 92 5.10 -23.74 -7.12
C PRO A 92 6.12 -24.77 -6.60
N ASP A 93 7.17 -24.34 -5.92
CA ASP A 93 8.09 -25.24 -5.23
C ASP A 93 7.33 -26.06 -4.15
N PRO A 94 7.46 -27.40 -4.12
CA PRO A 94 6.68 -28.26 -3.23
C PRO A 94 7.24 -28.32 -1.80
N THR A 95 8.39 -27.71 -1.52
CA THR A 95 9.07 -27.79 -0.22
C THR A 95 8.96 -26.48 0.54
N HIS A 96 9.28 -25.37 -0.11
CA HIS A 96 9.33 -24.04 0.48
C HIS A 96 8.28 -23.08 -0.07
N GLY A 97 7.71 -23.38 -1.24
CA GLY A 97 6.67 -22.61 -1.90
C GLY A 97 5.25 -23.14 -1.63
N ILE A 98 4.34 -22.82 -2.54
CA ILE A 98 2.93 -23.23 -2.50
C ILE A 98 2.63 -24.47 -3.36
N GLY A 99 3.63 -25.20 -3.84
CA GLY A 99 3.46 -26.31 -4.79
C GLY A 99 2.56 -27.45 -4.31
N ARG A 100 2.27 -27.52 -3.00
CA ARG A 100 1.35 -28.50 -2.39
C ARG A 100 -0.02 -27.93 -2.03
N TYR A 101 -0.28 -26.66 -2.29
CA TYR A 101 -1.56 -26.03 -1.98
C TYR A 101 -2.60 -26.52 -3.00
N SER A 102 -3.76 -26.93 -2.52
CA SER A 102 -4.95 -27.04 -3.38
C SER A 102 -5.48 -25.63 -3.74
N LEU A 103 -6.40 -25.54 -4.70
CA LEU A 103 -7.11 -24.29 -4.98
C LEU A 103 -7.85 -23.77 -3.73
N ALA A 104 -8.43 -24.68 -2.94
CA ALA A 104 -9.10 -24.34 -1.67
C ALA A 104 -8.12 -23.78 -0.63
N ASP A 105 -6.90 -24.32 -0.55
CA ASP A 105 -5.86 -23.79 0.33
C ASP A 105 -5.34 -22.42 -0.13
N PHE A 106 -5.15 -22.25 -1.43
CA PHE A 106 -4.77 -20.97 -2.01
C PHE A 106 -5.82 -19.90 -1.72
N ASP A 107 -7.09 -20.23 -1.92
CA ASP A 107 -8.21 -19.36 -1.62
C ASP A 107 -8.24 -18.93 -0.14
N ARG A 108 -8.12 -19.91 0.77
CA ARG A 108 -8.04 -19.64 2.22
C ARG A 108 -6.85 -18.75 2.58
N ALA A 109 -5.70 -18.95 1.95
CA ALA A 109 -4.53 -18.12 2.20
C ALA A 109 -4.77 -16.68 1.72
N VAL A 110 -5.23 -16.52 0.48
CA VAL A 110 -5.37 -15.21 -0.19
C VAL A 110 -6.55 -14.40 0.32
N ARG A 111 -7.75 -14.97 0.40
CA ARG A 111 -8.97 -14.24 0.79
C ARG A 111 -9.24 -14.25 2.30
N HIS A 112 -8.69 -15.21 3.03
CA HIS A 112 -9.02 -15.38 4.46
C HIS A 112 -7.82 -15.33 5.40
N GLY A 113 -6.59 -15.23 4.89
CA GLY A 113 -5.38 -15.19 5.70
C GLY A 113 -5.13 -16.49 6.46
N VAL A 114 -5.49 -17.65 5.88
CA VAL A 114 -5.33 -18.97 6.51
C VAL A 114 -4.57 -19.93 5.60
N ALA A 115 -3.32 -20.21 5.94
CA ALA A 115 -2.51 -21.20 5.25
C ALA A 115 -2.91 -22.65 5.64
N PRO A 116 -2.47 -23.67 4.87
CA PRO A 116 -2.62 -25.08 5.23
C PRO A 116 -2.23 -25.38 6.67
N GLY A 117 -2.99 -26.28 7.31
CA GLY A 117 -2.85 -26.59 8.73
C GLY A 117 -3.47 -25.54 9.68
N GLY A 118 -4.26 -24.58 9.16
CA GLY A 118 -4.98 -23.59 9.98
C GLY A 118 -4.12 -22.43 10.47
N ARG A 119 -2.90 -22.29 9.95
CA ARG A 119 -1.96 -21.24 10.36
C ARG A 119 -2.44 -19.87 9.87
N ARG A 120 -2.68 -18.95 10.80
CA ARG A 120 -3.09 -17.57 10.48
C ARG A 120 -1.93 -16.74 9.96
N LEU A 121 -2.16 -16.04 8.85
CA LEU A 121 -1.23 -15.10 8.23
C LEU A 121 -1.35 -13.72 8.90
N TYR A 122 -0.24 -13.00 8.98
CA TYR A 122 -0.30 -11.61 9.46
C TYR A 122 -1.05 -10.74 8.43
N PRO A 123 -1.89 -9.79 8.86
CA PRO A 123 -2.62 -8.87 7.98
C PRO A 123 -1.72 -7.84 7.25
N ALA A 124 -0.40 -8.05 7.27
CA ALA A 124 0.52 -7.37 6.37
C ALA A 124 0.34 -7.85 4.92
N MET A 125 0.00 -9.13 4.73
CA MET A 125 -0.61 -9.56 3.47
C MET A 125 -2.03 -8.99 3.45
N PRO A 126 -2.43 -8.21 2.44
CA PRO A 126 -3.71 -7.48 2.44
C PRO A 126 -4.91 -8.39 2.10
N TYR A 127 -4.99 -9.57 2.75
CA TYR A 127 -6.11 -10.49 2.63
C TYR A 127 -7.47 -9.87 3.01
N PRO A 128 -7.59 -8.86 3.91
CA PRO A 128 -8.88 -8.18 4.11
C PRO A 128 -9.39 -7.49 2.84
N SER A 129 -8.50 -6.95 2.01
CA SER A 129 -8.84 -6.40 0.69
C SER A 129 -9.09 -7.54 -0.30
N TYR A 130 -8.21 -8.53 -0.36
CA TYR A 130 -8.34 -9.67 -1.27
C TYR A 130 -9.57 -10.54 -1.04
N ALA A 131 -10.20 -10.50 0.13
CA ALA A 131 -11.51 -11.10 0.37
C ALA A 131 -12.53 -10.73 -0.72
N LYS A 132 -12.38 -9.55 -1.35
CA LYS A 132 -13.24 -9.07 -2.44
C LYS A 132 -12.96 -9.72 -3.79
N LEU A 133 -11.84 -10.43 -3.98
CA LEU A 133 -11.52 -11.13 -5.23
C LEU A 133 -12.65 -12.07 -5.63
N SER A 134 -12.98 -12.04 -6.93
CA SER A 134 -13.91 -12.98 -7.53
C SER A 134 -13.34 -14.39 -7.57
N ASP A 135 -14.22 -15.40 -7.58
CA ASP A 135 -13.79 -16.80 -7.67
C ASP A 135 -12.97 -17.09 -8.95
N ASP A 136 -13.31 -16.44 -10.06
CA ASP A 136 -12.58 -16.60 -11.33
C ASP A 136 -11.17 -15.99 -11.27
N ASP A 137 -11.01 -14.87 -10.58
CA ASP A 137 -9.69 -14.25 -10.37
C ASP A 137 -8.83 -15.06 -9.39
N VAL A 138 -9.41 -15.65 -8.35
CA VAL A 138 -8.70 -16.60 -7.46
C VAL A 138 -8.25 -17.84 -8.24
N ARG A 139 -9.13 -18.41 -9.09
CA ARG A 139 -8.80 -19.57 -9.94
C ARG A 139 -7.68 -19.23 -10.92
N SER A 140 -7.74 -18.05 -11.53
CA SER A 140 -6.74 -17.54 -12.47
C SER A 140 -5.39 -17.33 -11.80
N LEU A 141 -5.37 -16.64 -10.65
CA LEU A 141 -4.16 -16.46 -9.84
C LEU A 141 -3.51 -17.80 -9.49
N TYR A 142 -4.29 -18.76 -9.00
CA TYR A 142 -3.78 -20.10 -8.71
C TYR A 142 -3.19 -20.77 -9.96
N ALA A 143 -3.85 -20.67 -11.11
CA ALA A 143 -3.33 -21.20 -12.37
C ALA A 143 -1.99 -20.56 -12.76
N PHE A 144 -1.86 -19.24 -12.63
CA PHE A 144 -0.62 -18.52 -12.89
C PHE A 144 0.51 -18.96 -11.94
N PHE A 145 0.28 -18.99 -10.63
CA PHE A 145 1.35 -19.42 -9.72
C PHE A 145 1.74 -20.89 -9.92
N MET A 146 0.80 -21.77 -10.27
CA MET A 146 1.09 -23.19 -10.44
C MET A 146 1.74 -23.55 -11.79
N LYS A 147 1.56 -22.72 -12.83
CA LYS A 147 2.02 -23.02 -14.20
C LYS A 147 2.78 -21.91 -14.91
N GLY A 148 2.51 -20.65 -14.59
CA GLY A 148 3.20 -19.48 -15.13
C GLY A 148 4.51 -19.16 -14.42
N VAL A 149 4.60 -19.45 -13.12
CA VAL A 149 5.77 -19.15 -12.28
C VAL A 149 6.73 -20.35 -12.23
N GLN A 150 8.03 -20.08 -12.32
CA GLN A 150 9.05 -21.12 -12.17
C GLN A 150 9.23 -21.50 -10.68
N PRO A 151 9.33 -22.79 -10.34
CA PRO A 151 9.63 -23.21 -8.98
C PRO A 151 10.97 -22.64 -8.50
N ALA A 152 11.01 -22.08 -7.29
CA ALA A 152 12.23 -21.64 -6.65
C ALA A 152 12.40 -22.35 -5.30
N ASN A 153 13.47 -23.14 -5.17
CA ASN A 153 13.80 -23.81 -3.91
C ASN A 153 14.49 -22.83 -2.94
N GLN A 154 13.73 -21.83 -2.48
CA GLN A 154 14.18 -20.77 -1.58
C GLN A 154 13.40 -20.88 -0.27
N ALA A 155 14.09 -21.14 0.83
CA ALA A 155 13.46 -21.20 2.15
C ALA A 155 12.93 -19.83 2.61
N ASN A 156 11.79 -19.86 3.29
CA ASN A 156 11.20 -18.68 3.92
C ASN A 156 12.05 -18.21 5.10
N LEU A 157 12.19 -16.89 5.24
CA LEU A 157 12.78 -16.29 6.43
C LEU A 157 11.75 -16.31 7.58
N PRO A 158 12.17 -16.68 8.81
CA PRO A 158 11.29 -16.62 9.98
C PRO A 158 10.93 -15.16 10.31
N SER A 159 9.93 -14.98 11.18
CA SER A 159 9.63 -13.67 11.76
C SER A 159 10.47 -13.46 13.01
N ASP A 160 10.93 -12.22 13.20
CA ASP A 160 11.71 -11.82 14.38
C ASP A 160 10.82 -11.40 15.56
N ILE A 161 9.49 -11.55 15.43
CA ILE A 161 8.56 -11.30 16.51
C ILE A 161 8.83 -12.31 17.64
N PRO A 162 9.16 -11.86 18.86
CA PRO A 162 9.51 -12.76 19.95
C PRO A 162 8.28 -13.49 20.50
N TRP A 163 8.51 -14.64 21.12
CA TRP A 163 7.48 -15.29 21.93
C TRP A 163 7.17 -14.42 23.16
N PRO A 164 5.89 -14.27 23.59
CA PRO A 164 4.68 -14.92 23.08
C PRO A 164 3.94 -14.15 21.96
N LEU A 165 4.46 -13.00 21.52
CA LEU A 165 3.80 -12.14 20.54
C LEU A 165 3.67 -12.77 19.14
N ASN A 166 4.47 -13.79 18.84
CA ASN A 166 4.40 -14.55 17.59
C ASN A 166 3.27 -15.59 17.52
N MET A 167 2.49 -15.76 18.59
CA MET A 167 1.33 -16.65 18.60
C MET A 167 0.31 -16.22 17.53
N ARG A 168 -0.13 -17.17 16.70
CA ARG A 168 -1.01 -16.89 15.54
C ARG A 168 -2.51 -16.95 15.86
N TRP A 169 -2.91 -17.56 16.98
CA TRP A 169 -4.32 -17.71 17.33
C TRP A 169 -5.07 -16.38 17.57
N PRO A 170 -4.46 -15.29 18.12
CA PRO A 170 -5.18 -14.02 18.30
C PRO A 170 -5.59 -13.38 16.97
N ILE A 171 -4.84 -13.66 15.89
CA ILE A 171 -5.17 -13.18 14.55
C ILE A 171 -6.53 -13.75 14.10
N ALA A 172 -6.91 -14.97 14.50
CA ALA A 172 -8.22 -15.49 14.16
C ALA A 172 -9.36 -14.61 14.72
N LEU A 173 -9.19 -14.08 15.93
CA LEU A 173 -10.14 -13.13 16.55
C LEU A 173 -10.11 -11.79 15.82
N TRP A 174 -8.91 -11.31 15.49
CA TRP A 174 -8.74 -10.09 14.68
C TRP A 174 -9.47 -10.20 13.34
N ASN A 175 -9.33 -11.33 12.62
CA ASN A 175 -10.03 -11.58 11.34
C ASN A 175 -11.54 -11.54 11.53
N GLY A 176 -12.06 -12.11 12.62
CA GLY A 176 -13.49 -12.09 12.92
C GLY A 176 -14.08 -10.69 13.14
N LEU A 177 -13.24 -9.73 13.54
CA LEU A 177 -13.66 -8.35 13.80
C LEU A 177 -13.42 -7.42 12.61
N PHE A 178 -12.34 -7.64 11.84
CA PHE A 178 -11.82 -6.66 10.89
C PHE A 178 -11.67 -7.16 9.45
N ALA A 179 -11.72 -8.47 9.20
CA ALA A 179 -11.56 -9.02 7.85
C ALA A 179 -12.93 -9.42 7.27
N PRO A 180 -13.34 -8.86 6.12
CA PRO A 180 -14.53 -9.32 5.43
C PRO A 180 -14.30 -10.73 4.89
N ASN A 181 -15.40 -11.44 4.63
CA ASN A 181 -15.39 -12.83 4.19
C ASN A 181 -16.21 -13.06 2.92
N THR A 182 -16.55 -11.99 2.21
CA THR A 182 -17.38 -12.05 1.00
C THR A 182 -16.69 -11.37 -0.18
N PRO A 183 -16.83 -11.93 -1.40
CA PRO A 183 -16.41 -11.27 -2.62
C PRO A 183 -17.10 -9.91 -2.81
N TYR A 184 -16.54 -9.08 -3.69
CA TYR A 184 -17.18 -7.84 -4.08
C TYR A 184 -18.56 -8.12 -4.71
N ALA A 185 -19.58 -7.42 -4.22
CA ALA A 185 -20.91 -7.42 -4.80
C ALA A 185 -21.15 -6.10 -5.53
N ALA A 186 -21.50 -6.17 -6.82
CA ALA A 186 -21.81 -4.99 -7.61
C ALA A 186 -23.01 -4.23 -7.02
N LYS A 187 -22.88 -2.91 -6.96
CA LYS A 187 -23.92 -2.01 -6.44
C LYS A 187 -24.87 -1.64 -7.58
N PRO A 188 -26.17 -2.00 -7.51
CA PRO A 188 -27.12 -1.77 -8.61
C PRO A 188 -27.36 -0.29 -8.94
N ALA A 189 -27.13 0.60 -7.99
CA ALA A 189 -27.25 2.05 -8.17
C ALA A 189 -26.06 2.69 -8.90
N GLN A 190 -25.03 1.90 -9.24
CA GLN A 190 -23.80 2.37 -9.86
C GLN A 190 -23.62 1.73 -11.24
N ASP A 191 -22.97 2.46 -12.15
CA ASP A 191 -22.67 1.95 -13.48
C ASP A 191 -21.59 0.84 -13.45
N ALA A 192 -21.40 0.15 -14.57
CA ALA A 192 -20.46 -0.97 -14.67
C ALA A 192 -19.00 -0.53 -14.48
N LEU A 193 -18.65 0.66 -14.98
CA LEU A 193 -17.30 1.21 -14.90
C LEU A 193 -16.94 1.55 -13.45
N TRP A 194 -17.87 2.18 -12.73
CA TRP A 194 -17.75 2.45 -11.30
C TRP A 194 -17.60 1.15 -10.50
N ASN A 195 -18.42 0.14 -10.79
CA ASN A 195 -18.34 -1.15 -10.09
C ASN A 195 -17.02 -1.87 -10.35
N ARG A 196 -16.47 -1.78 -11.57
CA ARG A 196 -15.14 -2.31 -11.89
C ARG A 196 -14.05 -1.57 -11.12
N GLY A 197 -14.13 -0.25 -11.03
CA GLY A 197 -13.18 0.56 -10.26
C GLY A 197 -13.25 0.27 -8.76
N ALA A 198 -14.46 0.17 -8.21
CA ALA A 198 -14.70 -0.20 -6.83
C ALA A 198 -14.15 -1.60 -6.51
N TYR A 199 -14.39 -2.57 -7.41
CA TYR A 199 -13.78 -3.90 -7.30
C TYR A 199 -12.26 -3.81 -7.18
N ILE A 200 -11.60 -3.14 -8.13
CA ILE A 200 -10.14 -3.07 -8.17
C ILE A 200 -9.59 -2.34 -6.94
N VAL A 201 -10.10 -1.15 -6.65
CA VAL A 201 -9.56 -0.28 -5.60
C VAL A 201 -9.77 -0.86 -4.20
N GLN A 202 -10.91 -1.50 -3.96
CA GLN A 202 -11.23 -2.10 -2.66
C GLN A 202 -10.67 -3.51 -2.50
N GLY A 203 -10.42 -4.21 -3.61
CA GLY A 203 -10.05 -5.61 -3.66
C GLY A 203 -8.60 -5.82 -4.10
N PRO A 204 -8.36 -6.33 -5.33
CA PRO A 204 -7.02 -6.68 -5.79
C PRO A 204 -6.01 -5.53 -5.70
N GLY A 205 -6.36 -4.31 -6.12
CA GLY A 205 -5.45 -3.16 -6.06
C GLY A 205 -5.19 -2.65 -4.64
N HIS A 206 -5.92 -3.14 -3.64
CA HIS A 206 -5.74 -2.91 -2.19
C HIS A 206 -5.35 -1.47 -1.81
N CYS A 207 -5.90 -0.46 -2.50
CA CYS A 207 -5.43 0.92 -2.35
C CYS A 207 -5.62 1.44 -0.92
N GLY A 208 -6.64 0.91 -0.23
CA GLY A 208 -6.90 1.16 1.19
C GLY A 208 -5.74 0.78 2.11
N SER A 209 -4.95 -0.22 1.74
CA SER A 209 -3.87 -0.72 2.59
C SER A 209 -2.77 0.32 2.81
N CYS A 210 -2.60 1.27 1.90
CA CYS A 210 -1.73 2.43 2.08
C CYS A 210 -2.51 3.73 2.34
N HIS A 211 -3.65 3.94 1.67
CA HIS A 211 -4.34 5.24 1.67
C HIS A 211 -5.47 5.37 2.70
N THR A 212 -5.76 4.34 3.51
CA THR A 212 -6.74 4.40 4.60
C THR A 212 -6.03 4.44 5.95
N PRO A 213 -6.39 5.37 6.87
CA PRO A 213 -5.83 5.40 8.22
C PRO A 213 -6.02 4.08 8.97
N ARG A 214 -5.05 3.74 9.81
CA ARG A 214 -5.11 2.55 10.67
C ARG A 214 -5.74 2.86 12.03
N GLY A 215 -6.47 1.88 12.56
CA GLY A 215 -7.04 1.88 13.91
C GLY A 215 -6.03 1.42 14.97
N LEU A 216 -6.46 1.39 16.24
CA LEU A 216 -5.61 0.95 17.36
C LEU A 216 -5.14 -0.51 17.21
N ALA A 217 -5.91 -1.35 16.53
CA ALA A 217 -5.57 -2.74 16.24
C ALA A 217 -4.81 -2.91 14.91
N PHE A 218 -4.25 -1.83 14.36
CA PHE A 218 -3.59 -1.78 13.04
C PHE A 218 -4.47 -2.20 11.83
N ASN A 219 -5.79 -2.30 12.02
CA ASN A 219 -6.75 -2.53 10.95
C ASN A 219 -6.98 -1.25 10.14
N GLU A 220 -7.34 -1.40 8.86
CA GLU A 220 -7.88 -0.28 8.08
C GLU A 220 -9.19 0.19 8.74
N LYS A 221 -9.34 1.49 8.98
CA LYS A 221 -10.55 2.03 9.62
C LYS A 221 -11.81 1.93 8.74
N ALA A 222 -11.63 1.67 7.45
CA ALA A 222 -12.70 1.43 6.49
C ALA A 222 -12.15 0.61 5.30
N LEU A 223 -13.00 -0.19 4.65
CA LEU A 223 -12.61 -1.07 3.53
C LEU A 223 -13.39 -0.77 2.24
N ASP A 224 -14.30 0.20 2.28
CA ASP A 224 -15.09 0.66 1.13
C ASP A 224 -15.57 2.10 1.34
N GLU A 225 -16.24 2.65 0.32
CA GLU A 225 -16.67 4.05 0.30
C GLU A 225 -17.77 4.41 1.31
N ALA A 226 -18.38 3.43 1.99
CA ALA A 226 -19.34 3.74 3.05
C ALA A 226 -18.64 4.33 4.28
N GLY A 227 -17.36 4.00 4.50
CA GLY A 227 -16.57 4.54 5.58
C GLY A 227 -15.92 5.88 5.23
N LYS A 228 -16.18 6.92 6.04
CA LYS A 228 -15.53 8.25 5.87
C LYS A 228 -13.99 8.20 5.81
N PRO A 229 -13.29 7.36 6.59
CA PRO A 229 -11.82 7.27 6.52
C PRO A 229 -11.28 6.55 5.28
N PHE A 230 -12.11 5.87 4.50
CA PHE A 230 -11.65 5.09 3.36
C PHE A 230 -10.95 5.99 2.33
N LEU A 231 -9.70 5.65 2.03
CA LEU A 231 -8.80 6.40 1.15
C LEU A 231 -8.59 7.86 1.52
N ALA A 232 -8.76 8.22 2.80
CA ALA A 232 -8.62 9.58 3.31
C ALA A 232 -7.17 10.06 3.51
N GLY A 233 -6.19 9.24 3.14
CA GLY A 233 -4.77 9.46 3.34
C GLY A 233 -4.29 8.90 4.68
N ALA A 234 -3.05 8.42 4.74
CA ALA A 234 -2.49 7.83 5.95
C ALA A 234 -0.95 7.93 5.98
N LEU A 235 -0.41 7.97 7.20
CA LEU A 235 1.02 7.77 7.40
C LEU A 235 1.30 6.26 7.46
N LEU A 236 2.24 5.79 6.63
CA LEU A 236 2.71 4.42 6.58
C LEU A 236 4.23 4.43 6.37
N ASP A 237 4.96 3.82 7.31
CA ASP A 237 6.41 3.59 7.19
C ASP A 237 7.25 4.84 6.84
N GLY A 238 7.02 5.95 7.56
CA GLY A 238 7.74 7.20 7.30
C GLY A 238 7.36 7.92 6.00
N TRP A 239 6.30 7.45 5.32
CA TRP A 239 5.69 8.08 4.15
C TRP A 239 4.26 8.48 4.46
N TYR A 240 3.83 9.63 3.95
CA TYR A 240 2.42 9.98 3.87
C TYR A 240 1.87 9.55 2.50
N ALA A 241 0.95 8.58 2.53
CA ALA A 241 0.11 8.21 1.40
C ALA A 241 -1.04 9.24 1.30
N PRO A 242 -1.11 10.03 0.21
CA PRO A 242 -2.12 11.07 0.01
C PRO A 242 -3.56 10.59 0.15
N SER A 243 -4.51 11.50 0.36
CA SER A 243 -5.91 11.16 0.14
C SER A 243 -6.14 10.81 -1.34
N LEU A 244 -6.95 9.80 -1.64
CA LEU A 244 -7.41 9.51 -3.01
C LEU A 244 -8.83 10.01 -3.27
N ARG A 245 -9.36 10.84 -2.36
CA ARG A 245 -10.70 11.42 -2.45
C ARG A 245 -10.66 12.77 -3.13
N GLN A 246 -11.82 13.39 -3.32
CA GLN A 246 -11.99 14.73 -3.90
C GLN A 246 -11.51 15.88 -2.98
N ASP A 247 -10.49 15.64 -2.16
CA ASP A 247 -9.82 16.65 -1.35
C ASP A 247 -8.98 17.57 -2.26
N PRO A 248 -9.25 18.88 -2.30
CA PRO A 248 -8.57 19.81 -3.21
C PRO A 248 -7.08 20.04 -2.92
N ASN A 249 -6.58 19.81 -1.71
CA ASN A 249 -5.20 20.07 -1.30
C ASN A 249 -4.39 18.80 -1.23
N THR A 250 -4.86 17.82 -0.47
CA THR A 250 -4.12 16.58 -0.21
C THR A 250 -4.57 15.39 -1.04
N GLY A 251 -5.61 15.54 -1.88
CA GLY A 251 -6.11 14.46 -2.73
C GLY A 251 -6.34 14.83 -4.19
N LEU A 252 -7.31 14.16 -4.81
CA LEU A 252 -7.57 14.18 -6.25
C LEU A 252 -8.61 15.25 -6.67
N GLY A 253 -8.94 16.18 -5.77
CA GLY A 253 -9.94 17.23 -6.03
C GLY A 253 -9.61 18.09 -7.26
N ARG A 254 -8.32 18.36 -7.49
CA ARG A 254 -7.83 19.17 -8.62
C ARG A 254 -7.49 18.36 -9.87
N TRP A 255 -7.64 17.04 -9.80
CA TRP A 255 -7.30 16.12 -10.89
C TRP A 255 -8.57 15.77 -11.65
N ASN A 256 -8.51 15.67 -12.98
CA ASN A 256 -9.59 15.03 -13.75
C ASN A 256 -9.31 13.52 -13.91
N GLU A 257 -10.28 12.76 -14.43
CA GLU A 257 -10.13 11.31 -14.62
C GLU A 257 -8.95 10.97 -15.54
N ALA A 258 -8.75 11.70 -16.64
CA ALA A 258 -7.65 11.47 -17.56
C ALA A 258 -6.27 11.67 -16.90
N GLN A 259 -6.16 12.62 -15.97
CA GLN A 259 -4.93 12.86 -15.21
C GLN A 259 -4.65 11.74 -14.19
N ILE A 260 -5.68 11.12 -13.63
CA ILE A 260 -5.53 9.94 -12.78
C ILE A 260 -5.07 8.75 -13.62
N VAL A 261 -5.71 8.52 -14.77
CA VAL A 261 -5.29 7.47 -15.73
C VAL A 261 -3.84 7.66 -16.14
N GLN A 262 -3.45 8.88 -16.53
CA GLN A 262 -2.07 9.20 -16.91
C GLN A 262 -1.08 8.88 -15.78
N PHE A 263 -1.39 9.28 -14.55
CA PHE A 263 -0.52 9.02 -13.41
C PHE A 263 -0.35 7.53 -13.13
N LEU A 264 -1.43 6.76 -13.13
CA LEU A 264 -1.36 5.31 -12.91
C LEU A 264 -0.65 4.57 -14.05
N LYS A 265 -0.76 5.07 -15.28
CA LYS A 265 -0.16 4.48 -16.48
C LYS A 265 1.32 4.82 -16.66
N THR A 266 1.74 6.01 -16.25
CA THR A 266 3.08 6.55 -16.55
C THR A 266 3.90 6.94 -15.33
N GLY A 267 3.30 6.84 -14.13
CA GLY A 267 3.92 7.17 -12.86
C GLY A 267 4.03 8.68 -12.61
N ARG A 268 3.47 9.50 -13.50
CA ARG A 268 3.52 10.97 -13.39
C ARG A 268 2.38 11.66 -14.14
N ASN A 269 2.11 12.90 -13.78
CA ASN A 269 1.32 13.85 -14.53
C ASN A 269 1.74 15.29 -14.15
N GLN A 270 1.00 16.28 -14.62
CA GLN A 270 1.28 17.70 -14.31
C GLN A 270 1.22 18.07 -12.81
N HIS A 271 0.66 17.22 -11.96
CA HIS A 271 0.48 17.48 -10.54
C HIS A 271 1.50 16.75 -9.66
N ALA A 272 1.93 15.55 -10.05
CA ALA A 272 2.78 14.71 -9.22
C ALA A 272 3.55 13.64 -10.01
N VAL A 273 4.55 13.06 -9.36
CA VAL A 273 5.24 11.82 -9.73
C VAL A 273 5.10 10.82 -8.58
N VAL A 274 5.07 9.53 -8.86
CA VAL A 274 5.10 8.47 -7.83
C VAL A 274 6.37 8.59 -6.99
N TYR A 275 6.24 8.34 -5.69
CA TYR A 275 7.35 8.37 -4.73
C TYR A 275 7.11 7.38 -3.60
N GLY A 276 8.17 7.06 -2.86
CA GLY A 276 8.13 6.05 -1.79
C GLY A 276 7.62 4.71 -2.32
N SER A 277 6.91 3.95 -1.49
CA SER A 277 6.37 2.62 -1.84
C SER A 277 5.42 2.63 -3.06
N MET A 278 4.81 3.77 -3.40
CA MET A 278 4.00 3.88 -4.62
C MET A 278 4.82 3.70 -5.90
N THR A 279 6.14 3.93 -5.85
CA THR A 279 7.04 3.69 -6.98
C THR A 279 7.11 2.20 -7.34
N GLU A 280 7.16 1.32 -6.34
CA GLU A 280 7.17 -0.14 -6.56
C GLU A 280 5.82 -0.63 -7.08
N ALA A 281 4.71 -0.12 -6.51
CA ALA A 281 3.37 -0.40 -7.00
C ALA A 281 3.20 0.05 -8.47
N PHE A 282 3.75 1.20 -8.85
CA PHE A 282 3.77 1.63 -10.25
C PHE A 282 4.64 0.72 -11.12
N ASN A 283 5.88 0.46 -10.67
CA ASN A 283 6.89 -0.30 -11.42
C ASN A 283 6.45 -1.75 -11.71
N ASN A 284 5.64 -2.35 -10.83
CA ASN A 284 5.26 -3.77 -10.92
C ASN A 284 3.76 -4.03 -11.08
N SER A 285 2.89 -3.03 -10.91
CA SER A 285 1.43 -3.19 -10.99
C SER A 285 0.77 -2.21 -11.97
N THR A 286 0.59 -0.95 -11.59
CA THR A 286 -0.41 -0.09 -12.25
C THR A 286 -0.11 0.23 -13.71
N GLN A 287 1.17 0.28 -14.11
CA GLN A 287 1.55 0.53 -15.49
C GLN A 287 1.16 -0.59 -16.47
N PHE A 288 0.87 -1.79 -15.94
CA PHE A 288 0.47 -2.95 -16.73
C PHE A 288 -1.04 -3.17 -16.77
N MET A 289 -1.82 -2.33 -16.10
CA MET A 289 -3.28 -2.41 -16.13
C MET A 289 -3.81 -1.99 -17.51
N SER A 290 -4.94 -2.56 -17.93
CA SER A 290 -5.61 -2.14 -19.16
C SER A 290 -6.14 -0.72 -19.03
N ASP A 291 -6.29 -0.03 -20.17
CA ASP A 291 -6.85 1.34 -20.18
C ASP A 291 -8.27 1.39 -19.60
N ASP A 292 -9.07 0.33 -19.80
CA ASP A 292 -10.40 0.20 -19.22
C ASP A 292 -10.37 0.09 -17.68
N ASP A 293 -9.43 -0.68 -17.13
CA ASP A 293 -9.27 -0.81 -15.68
C ASP A 293 -8.74 0.48 -15.05
N LEU A 294 -7.81 1.17 -15.73
CA LEU A 294 -7.33 2.48 -15.31
C LEU A 294 -8.46 3.52 -15.32
N ALA A 295 -9.30 3.53 -16.37
CA ALA A 295 -10.47 4.39 -16.44
C ALA A 295 -11.50 4.06 -15.35
N ALA A 296 -11.70 2.77 -15.05
CA ALA A 296 -12.57 2.31 -13.99
C ALA A 296 -12.10 2.81 -12.61
N ILE A 297 -10.80 2.66 -12.32
CA ILE A 297 -10.18 3.18 -11.09
C ILE A 297 -10.39 4.70 -11.00
N ALA A 298 -10.08 5.44 -12.07
CA ALA A 298 -10.25 6.89 -12.10
C ALA A 298 -11.71 7.31 -11.83
N ARG A 299 -12.67 6.66 -12.50
CA ARG A 299 -14.11 6.87 -12.31
C ARG A 299 -14.54 6.64 -10.86
N TYR A 300 -14.10 5.55 -10.25
CA TYR A 300 -14.40 5.22 -8.87
C TYR A 300 -13.79 6.23 -7.89
N LEU A 301 -12.49 6.53 -8.01
CA LEU A 301 -11.81 7.48 -7.12
C LEU A 301 -12.43 8.88 -7.21
N LYS A 302 -12.80 9.35 -8.41
CA LYS A 302 -13.48 10.63 -8.59
C LYS A 302 -14.90 10.66 -8.02
N SER A 303 -15.52 9.51 -7.74
CA SER A 303 -16.82 9.48 -7.07
C SER A 303 -16.73 9.72 -5.56
N LEU A 304 -15.54 9.57 -4.96
CA LEU A 304 -15.35 9.67 -3.51
C LEU A 304 -15.32 11.13 -3.07
N PRO A 305 -16.30 11.61 -2.27
CA PRO A 305 -16.35 13.02 -1.88
C PRO A 305 -15.12 13.39 -1.06
N GLY A 306 -14.68 14.65 -1.08
CA GLY A 306 -13.65 15.14 -0.17
C GLY A 306 -14.20 15.35 1.25
N ASP A 307 -13.35 15.82 2.15
CA ASP A 307 -13.71 16.27 3.49
C ASP A 307 -13.15 17.68 3.76
N PRO A 308 -13.95 18.75 3.53
CA PRO A 308 -13.51 20.12 3.75
C PRO A 308 -13.07 20.42 5.20
N GLN A 309 -13.55 19.65 6.19
CA GLN A 309 -13.14 19.84 7.58
C GLN A 309 -11.70 19.37 7.83
N ARG A 310 -11.24 18.38 7.06
CA ARG A 310 -9.86 17.87 7.13
C ARG A 310 -8.93 18.65 6.22
N ASP A 311 -9.37 18.95 5.00
CA ASP A 311 -8.49 19.43 3.92
C ASP A 311 -8.43 20.97 3.82
N GLY A 312 -9.35 21.68 4.45
CA GLY A 312 -9.34 23.15 4.51
C GLY A 312 -9.75 23.83 3.20
N ALA A 313 -9.34 25.10 3.06
CA ALA A 313 -9.66 25.91 1.89
C ALA A 313 -8.81 25.47 0.68
N PRO A 314 -9.38 25.39 -0.54
CA PRO A 314 -8.63 25.02 -1.73
C PRO A 314 -7.41 25.91 -1.96
N TRP A 315 -6.27 25.29 -2.23
CA TRP A 315 -5.05 25.96 -2.60
C TRP A 315 -5.22 26.75 -3.89
N ALA A 316 -4.64 27.95 -3.90
CA ALA A 316 -4.51 28.78 -5.08
C ALA A 316 -3.06 29.26 -5.19
N TYR A 317 -2.54 29.21 -6.41
CA TYR A 317 -1.18 29.69 -6.68
C TYR A 317 -1.05 31.18 -6.33
N GLN A 318 -0.03 31.51 -5.55
CA GLN A 318 0.33 32.90 -5.27
C GLN A 318 1.71 33.18 -5.85
N ALA A 319 1.77 34.08 -6.83
CA ALA A 319 3.06 34.49 -7.36
C ALA A 319 3.87 35.17 -6.26
N VAL A 320 5.07 34.65 -6.04
CA VAL A 320 6.04 35.25 -5.12
C VAL A 320 6.90 36.13 -5.99
N ALA A 321 6.85 37.46 -5.82
CA ALA A 321 7.79 38.34 -6.50
C ALA A 321 9.22 37.85 -6.17
N ALA A 322 10.14 37.84 -7.14
CA ALA A 322 11.50 37.28 -7.02
C ALA A 322 12.33 37.80 -5.81
N ASN A 323 11.82 38.84 -5.15
CA ASN A 323 12.37 39.64 -4.07
C ASN A 323 11.48 39.66 -2.81
N ALA A 324 10.44 38.82 -2.72
CA ALA A 324 9.47 38.88 -1.63
C ALA A 324 9.97 38.27 -0.30
N ARG A 325 10.93 37.33 -0.33
CA ARG A 325 11.55 36.71 0.87
C ARG A 325 12.98 36.18 0.64
N PRO A 326 13.93 36.98 0.12
CA PRO A 326 15.31 36.51 -0.08
C PRO A 326 15.99 36.12 1.25
N ASP A 327 15.59 36.75 2.36
CA ASP A 327 16.15 36.51 3.70
C ASP A 327 15.39 35.45 4.50
N ALA A 328 14.35 34.81 3.93
CA ALA A 328 13.66 33.74 4.65
C ALA A 328 14.61 32.54 4.83
N PRO A 329 14.65 31.92 6.02
CA PRO A 329 15.39 30.67 6.23
C PRO A 329 15.03 29.64 5.15
N GLY A 330 16.06 29.01 4.57
CA GLY A 330 15.90 28.04 3.49
C GLY A 330 15.75 28.60 2.07
N ALA A 331 15.47 29.90 1.87
CA ALA A 331 15.31 30.49 0.54
C ALA A 331 16.60 30.43 -0.31
N HIS A 332 17.75 30.71 0.32
CA HIS A 332 19.06 30.59 -0.35
C HIS A 332 19.39 29.14 -0.74
N THR A 333 19.14 28.20 0.16
CA THR A 333 19.29 26.75 -0.10
C THR A 333 18.40 26.32 -1.26
N TYR A 334 17.14 26.77 -1.29
CA TYR A 334 16.22 26.49 -2.40
C TYR A 334 16.77 27.02 -3.73
N ALA A 335 17.17 28.28 -3.78
CA ALA A 335 17.66 28.93 -4.99
C ALA A 335 18.91 28.24 -5.56
N THR A 336 19.80 27.76 -4.70
CA THR A 336 21.09 27.19 -5.10
C THR A 336 21.06 25.68 -5.32
N ARG A 337 20.13 24.95 -4.68
CA ARG A 337 20.10 23.47 -4.71
C ARG A 337 18.86 22.87 -5.38
N CYS A 338 17.74 23.60 -5.42
CA CYS A 338 16.43 23.06 -5.83
C CYS A 338 15.87 23.74 -7.09
N ALA A 339 16.07 25.05 -7.22
CA ALA A 339 15.40 25.87 -8.24
C ALA A 339 15.81 25.55 -9.69
N SER A 340 16.99 24.97 -9.92
CA SER A 340 17.42 24.51 -11.25
C SER A 340 16.49 23.44 -11.84
N CYS A 341 15.88 22.63 -10.96
CA CYS A 341 14.95 21.58 -11.32
C CYS A 341 13.49 22.04 -11.14
N HIS A 342 13.15 22.59 -9.97
CA HIS A 342 11.77 22.91 -9.61
C HIS A 342 11.30 24.32 -10.02
N GLY A 343 12.20 25.13 -10.59
CA GLY A 343 11.94 26.52 -10.97
C GLY A 343 11.91 27.46 -9.75
N LEU A 344 12.23 28.74 -9.95
CA LEU A 344 12.08 29.74 -8.88
C LEU A 344 10.61 29.99 -8.50
N ASP A 345 9.70 29.65 -9.40
CA ASP A 345 8.25 29.80 -9.23
C ASP A 345 7.58 28.52 -8.68
N GLY A 346 8.38 27.48 -8.39
CA GLY A 346 7.94 26.22 -7.81
C GLY A 346 7.09 25.34 -8.72
N LYS A 347 6.93 25.69 -10.01
CA LYS A 347 6.05 24.96 -10.93
C LYS A 347 6.70 23.71 -11.55
N GLY A 348 8.02 23.56 -11.40
CA GLY A 348 8.76 22.49 -12.05
C GLY A 348 8.64 22.53 -13.58
N GLN A 349 8.80 21.36 -14.19
CA GLN A 349 8.60 21.15 -15.61
C GLN A 349 7.72 19.90 -15.76
N PRO A 350 6.41 20.03 -16.05
CA PRO A 350 5.42 18.97 -15.88
C PRO A 350 5.81 17.56 -16.39
N ASP A 351 6.54 17.45 -17.49
CA ASP A 351 6.94 16.16 -18.07
C ASP A 351 8.16 15.51 -17.38
N TRP A 352 8.98 16.32 -16.70
CA TRP A 352 10.31 15.93 -16.22
C TRP A 352 10.52 16.13 -14.72
N MET A 353 10.04 17.26 -14.18
CA MET A 353 10.25 17.66 -12.81
C MET A 353 8.92 18.08 -12.17
N PRO A 354 8.48 17.42 -11.07
CA PRO A 354 7.18 17.70 -10.48
C PRO A 354 7.13 19.13 -9.89
N PRO A 355 5.95 19.75 -9.85
CA PRO A 355 5.76 21.00 -9.14
C PRO A 355 5.98 20.80 -7.64
N LEU A 356 6.43 21.86 -6.97
CA LEU A 356 6.40 21.98 -5.50
C LEU A 356 5.29 22.94 -5.05
N ALA A 357 4.92 23.89 -5.90
CA ALA A 357 3.75 24.73 -5.72
C ALA A 357 2.48 23.87 -5.81
N GLY A 358 1.69 23.85 -4.74
CA GLY A 358 0.46 23.07 -4.65
C GLY A 358 0.66 21.56 -4.51
N ALA A 359 1.90 21.05 -4.46
CA ALA A 359 2.13 19.61 -4.32
C ALA A 359 1.57 19.08 -2.99
N THR A 360 1.04 17.85 -2.98
CA THR A 360 0.49 17.25 -1.74
C THR A 360 1.53 17.21 -0.61
N SER A 361 2.80 16.91 -0.92
CA SER A 361 3.90 16.93 0.04
C SER A 361 4.19 18.32 0.63
N ALA A 362 3.75 19.39 -0.05
CA ALA A 362 3.86 20.76 0.42
C ALA A 362 2.62 21.26 1.20
N LEU A 363 1.47 20.63 0.99
CA LEU A 363 0.18 21.02 1.59
C LEU A 363 -0.26 20.14 2.76
N ALA A 364 0.12 18.86 2.77
CA ALA A 364 -0.23 17.93 3.83
C ALA A 364 0.34 18.37 5.19
N THR A 365 -0.38 18.08 6.27
CA THR A 365 0.07 18.35 7.65
C THR A 365 1.33 17.55 7.98
N GLU A 366 1.39 16.33 7.48
CA GLU A 366 2.51 15.41 7.62
C GLU A 366 3.72 15.90 6.80
N THR A 367 4.88 15.94 7.44
CA THR A 367 6.15 16.40 6.84
C THR A 367 7.01 15.25 6.33
N ALA A 368 6.67 14.00 6.70
CA ALA A 368 7.52 12.83 6.53
C ALA A 368 7.94 12.58 5.08
N SER A 369 7.01 12.64 4.12
CA SER A 369 7.34 12.44 2.70
C SER A 369 8.27 13.52 2.14
N ALA A 370 8.07 14.78 2.50
CA ALA A 370 8.92 15.88 2.03
C ALA A 370 10.35 15.74 2.58
N ILE A 371 10.47 15.36 3.86
CA ILE A 371 11.74 15.07 4.51
C ILE A 371 12.42 13.86 3.85
N ASN A 372 11.71 12.75 3.69
CA ASN A 372 12.26 11.49 3.18
C ASN A 372 12.75 11.63 1.74
N ILE A 373 11.98 12.26 0.85
CA ILE A 373 12.41 12.53 -0.55
C ILE A 373 13.65 13.43 -0.59
N THR A 374 13.74 14.42 0.29
CA THR A 374 14.87 15.35 0.31
C THR A 374 16.13 14.69 0.88
N LEU A 375 15.99 13.92 1.96
CA LEU A 375 17.08 13.16 2.56
C LEU A 375 17.59 12.10 1.57
N ASN A 376 16.70 11.22 1.15
CA ASN A 376 17.06 9.93 0.56
C ASN A 376 16.96 9.91 -0.98
N GLY A 377 16.41 10.97 -1.58
CA GLY A 377 16.17 11.04 -3.02
C GLY A 377 14.96 10.22 -3.46
N ALA A 378 14.70 10.21 -4.77
CA ALA A 378 13.62 9.42 -5.35
C ALA A 378 14.11 8.05 -5.83
N GLN A 379 13.28 7.02 -5.62
CA GLN A 379 13.43 5.72 -6.27
C GLN A 379 13.33 5.86 -7.80
N ARG A 380 13.86 4.87 -8.51
CA ARG A 380 13.83 4.84 -9.98
C ARG A 380 12.43 4.52 -10.47
N VAL A 381 11.84 5.45 -11.23
CA VAL A 381 10.61 5.19 -11.99
C VAL A 381 10.99 4.57 -13.33
N VAL A 382 10.41 3.42 -13.65
CA VAL A 382 10.63 2.72 -14.93
C VAL A 382 9.28 2.56 -15.62
N ALA A 383 9.01 3.39 -16.62
CA ALA A 383 7.77 3.37 -17.37
C ALA A 383 7.99 2.67 -18.72
N ALA A 384 7.24 1.59 -18.98
CA ALA A 384 7.36 0.81 -20.22
C ALA A 384 8.82 0.36 -20.51
N GLY A 385 9.56 0.00 -19.46
CA GLY A 385 10.97 -0.41 -19.56
C GLY A 385 11.98 0.74 -19.71
N VAL A 386 11.53 1.99 -19.76
CA VAL A 386 12.40 3.17 -19.86
C VAL A 386 12.57 3.82 -18.49
N PRO A 387 13.79 3.86 -17.93
CA PRO A 387 14.07 4.57 -16.69
C PRO A 387 13.92 6.09 -16.88
N ASP A 388 13.50 6.77 -15.82
CA ASP A 388 13.49 8.23 -15.76
C ASP A 388 14.87 8.88 -16.07
N ALA A 389 14.83 9.98 -16.82
CA ALA A 389 16.05 10.74 -17.16
C ALA A 389 16.60 11.51 -15.95
N TYR A 390 15.70 12.04 -15.12
CA TYR A 390 16.04 12.83 -13.93
C TYR A 390 15.42 12.18 -12.70
N ARG A 391 16.18 12.15 -11.61
CA ARG A 391 15.73 11.75 -10.29
C ARG A 391 16.03 12.83 -9.29
N MET A 392 15.16 12.97 -8.30
CA MET A 392 15.44 13.80 -7.14
C MET A 392 16.69 13.25 -6.43
N PRO A 393 17.79 14.02 -6.32
CA PRO A 393 19.00 13.55 -5.66
C PRO A 393 18.80 13.48 -4.15
N ALA A 394 19.61 12.66 -3.50
CA ALA A 394 19.68 12.58 -2.04
C ALA A 394 20.55 13.72 -1.48
N PHE A 395 20.00 14.50 -0.54
CA PHE A 395 20.72 15.57 0.16
C PHE A 395 21.20 15.19 1.55
N ARG A 396 20.97 13.96 2.00
CA ARG A 396 21.42 13.45 3.31
C ARG A 396 22.85 13.86 3.65
N GLU A 397 23.83 13.56 2.79
CA GLU A 397 25.24 13.87 3.08
C GLU A 397 25.64 15.34 2.78
N GLN A 398 24.74 16.12 2.17
CA GLN A 398 25.05 17.46 1.65
C GLN A 398 24.47 18.59 2.51
N LEU A 399 23.37 18.33 3.22
CA LEU A 399 22.63 19.31 4.00
C LEU A 399 22.43 18.81 5.43
N SER A 400 22.59 19.71 6.40
CA SER A 400 22.28 19.43 7.79
C SER A 400 20.77 19.26 8.01
N ASP A 401 20.38 18.73 9.16
CA ASP A 401 18.96 18.63 9.52
C ASP A 401 18.28 19.99 9.58
N GLN A 402 19.03 21.02 10.00
CA GLN A 402 18.54 22.39 10.02
C GLN A 402 18.33 22.93 8.61
N ASP A 403 19.29 22.75 7.69
CA ASP A 403 19.18 23.22 6.31
C ASP A 403 17.98 22.59 5.60
N ILE A 404 17.74 21.29 5.82
CA ILE A 404 16.59 20.56 5.25
C ILE A 404 15.28 21.06 5.86
N ALA A 405 15.23 21.26 7.17
CA ALA A 405 14.05 21.77 7.85
C ALA A 405 13.66 23.18 7.33
N GLU A 406 14.65 24.05 7.17
CA GLU A 406 14.44 25.41 6.67
C GLU A 406 13.99 25.43 5.20
N VAL A 407 14.67 24.71 4.31
CA VAL A 407 14.30 24.70 2.88
C VAL A 407 12.92 24.08 2.65
N LEU A 408 12.55 23.05 3.41
CA LEU A 408 11.22 22.47 3.33
C LEU A 408 10.15 23.38 3.93
N THR A 409 10.45 24.09 5.01
CA THR A 409 9.56 25.12 5.56
C THR A 409 9.33 26.25 4.57
N TYR A 410 10.39 26.67 3.86
CA TYR A 410 10.28 27.63 2.77
C TYR A 410 9.34 27.11 1.68
N VAL A 411 9.57 25.90 1.15
CA VAL A 411 8.71 25.30 0.11
C VAL A 411 7.24 25.19 0.56
N ARG A 412 7.01 24.80 1.82
CA ARG A 412 5.66 24.58 2.40
C ARG A 412 4.91 25.86 2.74
N SER A 413 5.58 27.01 2.72
CA SER A 413 4.99 28.34 3.02
C SER A 413 5.03 29.31 1.83
N THR A 414 5.45 28.84 0.66
CA THR A 414 5.67 29.63 -0.55
C THR A 414 4.70 29.21 -1.66
N TRP A 415 4.40 30.09 -2.61
CA TRP A 415 3.48 29.86 -3.73
C TRP A 415 2.02 29.55 -3.35
N GLY A 416 1.57 30.05 -2.19
CA GLY A 416 0.24 29.74 -1.63
C GLY A 416 0.18 28.43 -0.86
N ASN A 417 1.31 27.70 -0.77
CA ASN A 417 1.42 26.56 0.12
C ASN A 417 1.26 27.02 1.57
N HIS A 418 0.61 26.16 2.37
CA HIS A 418 0.25 26.45 3.75
C HIS A 418 0.46 25.23 4.65
N GLY A 419 1.42 24.37 4.29
CA GLY A 419 1.82 23.24 5.13
C GLY A 419 2.50 23.71 6.41
N SER A 420 2.45 22.87 7.45
CA SER A 420 3.18 23.08 8.71
C SER A 420 4.69 23.23 8.49
N ALA A 421 5.35 24.00 9.36
CA ALA A 421 6.82 24.09 9.36
C ALA A 421 7.45 22.70 9.61
N VAL A 422 8.61 22.47 9.02
CA VAL A 422 9.42 21.27 9.27
C VAL A 422 10.40 21.59 10.39
N GLU A 423 10.50 20.69 11.38
CA GLU A 423 11.45 20.82 12.47
C GLU A 423 12.70 19.98 12.23
N ALA A 424 13.88 20.51 12.55
CA ALA A 424 15.16 19.79 12.41
C ALA A 424 15.18 18.47 13.18
N LYS A 425 14.52 18.41 14.35
CA LYS A 425 14.39 17.17 15.15
C LYS A 425 13.71 16.04 14.37
N ASP A 426 12.75 16.36 13.51
CA ASP A 426 11.99 15.36 12.76
C ASP A 426 12.79 14.90 11.53
N VAL A 427 13.61 15.79 10.97
CA VAL A 427 14.62 15.42 9.98
C VAL A 427 15.64 14.46 10.57
N GLY A 428 16.21 14.77 11.75
CA GLY A 428 17.18 13.90 12.42
C GLY A 428 16.63 12.52 12.75
N LYS A 429 15.39 12.44 13.26
CA LYS A 429 14.71 11.15 13.48
C LYS A 429 14.59 10.32 12.21
N LEU A 430 14.09 10.92 11.12
CA LEU A 430 13.96 10.18 9.85
C LEU A 430 15.31 9.81 9.29
N ARG A 431 16.32 10.68 9.42
CA ARG A 431 17.70 10.35 9.03
C ARG A 431 18.19 9.09 9.74
N GLU A 432 18.04 8.99 11.05
CA GLU A 432 18.50 7.80 11.80
C GLU A 432 17.76 6.51 11.43
N HIS A 433 16.51 6.60 10.97
CA HIS A 433 15.62 5.44 10.76
C HIS A 433 15.32 5.14 9.28
N THR A 434 15.92 5.87 8.34
CA THR A 434 15.73 5.67 6.91
C THR A 434 17.06 5.70 6.17
N ASP A 435 17.12 4.95 5.07
CA ASP A 435 18.27 4.85 4.19
C ASP A 435 18.03 5.57 2.85
N PRO A 436 19.11 5.94 2.14
CA PRO A 436 19.01 6.45 0.77
C PRO A 436 18.16 5.53 -0.13
N ALA A 437 17.36 6.13 -1.01
CA ALA A 437 16.49 5.37 -1.91
C ALA A 437 17.32 4.42 -2.79
N SER A 438 16.92 3.14 -2.83
CA SER A 438 17.60 2.13 -3.64
C SER A 438 17.67 2.55 -5.10
N SER A 439 18.84 2.36 -5.71
CA SER A 439 19.06 2.61 -7.13
C SER A 439 18.63 1.43 -8.03
N THR A 440 18.30 0.29 -7.43
CA THR A 440 17.92 -0.95 -8.12
C THR A 440 16.47 -1.30 -7.82
N PRO A 441 15.51 -0.87 -8.67
CA PRO A 441 14.11 -1.24 -8.51
C PRO A 441 13.89 -2.73 -8.76
N ILE A 442 12.85 -3.30 -8.15
CA ILE A 442 12.33 -4.60 -8.59
C ILE A 442 11.61 -4.35 -9.91
N ILE A 443 12.12 -4.92 -11.01
CA ILE A 443 11.45 -4.87 -12.32
C ILE A 443 11.31 -6.30 -12.81
N LEU A 444 10.13 -6.87 -12.59
CA LEU A 444 9.84 -8.23 -13.02
C LEU A 444 9.24 -8.23 -14.42
N GLN A 445 9.99 -8.76 -15.38
CA GLN A 445 9.47 -9.05 -16.72
C GLN A 445 8.64 -10.34 -16.64
N MET A 446 7.39 -10.18 -16.22
CA MET A 446 6.33 -11.17 -16.40
C MET A 446 5.99 -11.26 -17.91
N ARG A 447 5.48 -12.40 -18.37
CA ARG A 447 5.15 -12.64 -19.77
C ARG A 447 4.07 -11.70 -20.31
#